data_AF-A0A392V304-F1
#
_entry.id   AF-A0A392V304-F1
#
_cell.length_a   1.000
_cell.length_b   1.000
_cell.length_c   1.000
_cell.angle_alpha   90.00
_cell.angle_beta   90.00
_cell.angle_gamma   90.00
#
_symmetry.space_group_name_H-M   'P 1'
#
loop_
_entity.id
_entity.type
_entity.pdbx_description
1 polymer ?
#
loop_
_entity_poly.entity_id
_entity_poly.type
_entity_poly.pdbx_seq_one_letter_code
_entity_poly.pdbx_strand_id
1 'polypeptide(L)' 'IQKSSRILDINAIGDANCWMTPVYNYLANGTLPSDQKEATTIRRRACSYVILD' A
#
# COMPACT_ATOMS: atom_id res chain seq x y z
N ILE A 1 -31.53 13.34 5.21
CA ILE A 1 -30.54 12.25 4.96
C ILE A 1 -29.16 12.84 5.20
N GLN A 2 -28.53 12.51 6.33
CA GLN A 2 -27.21 13.01 6.67
C GLN A 2 -26.17 12.27 5.81
N LYS A 3 -25.46 13.00 4.94
CA LYS A 3 -24.44 12.44 4.07
C LYS A 3 -23.27 12.03 4.97
N SER A 4 -23.00 10.72 5.07
CA SER A 4 -21.81 10.22 5.77
C SER A 4 -20.59 10.86 5.10
N SER A 5 -19.95 11.80 5.79
CA SER A 5 -18.65 12.34 5.40
C SER A 5 -17.68 11.18 5.51
N ARG A 6 -17.31 10.58 4.38
CA ARG A 6 -16.21 9.62 4.34
C ARG A 6 -14.97 10.34 4.82
N ILE A 7 -14.59 10.09 6.07
CA ILE A 7 -13.30 10.54 6.59
C ILE A 7 -12.26 9.90 5.68
N LEU A 8 -11.46 10.73 5.01
CA LEU A 8 -10.35 10.25 4.21
C LEU A 8 -9.17 10.11 5.16
N ASP A 9 -8.85 8.88 5.55
CA ASP A 9 -7.67 8.61 6.36
C ASP A 9 -6.41 8.75 5.50
N ILE A 10 -5.68 9.85 5.69
CA ILE A 10 -4.40 10.10 5.05
C ILE A 10 -3.31 9.55 5.96
N ASN A 11 -2.65 8.49 5.51
CA ASN A 11 -1.53 7.88 6.23
C ASN A 11 -0.24 8.11 5.45
N ALA A 12 0.82 8.54 6.15
CA ALA A 12 2.13 8.69 5.55
C ALA A 12 2.70 7.31 5.15
N ILE A 13 3.27 7.23 3.96
CA ILE A 13 4.06 6.07 3.53
C ILE A 13 5.39 6.11 4.29
N GLY A 14 5.76 5.00 4.92
CA GLY A 14 6.93 4.91 5.80
C GLY A 14 6.57 4.72 7.28
N ASP A 15 5.29 4.88 7.65
CA ASP A 15 4.81 4.38 8.94
C ASP A 15 4.71 2.85 8.91
N ALA A 16 5.13 2.20 10.00
CA ALA A 16 5.13 0.76 10.17
C ALA A 16 3.71 0.16 10.16
N ASN A 17 2.71 0.96 10.53
CA ASN A 17 1.30 0.55 10.51
C ASN A 17 0.59 0.83 9.18
N CYS A 18 1.24 1.52 8.25
CA CYS A 18 0.64 1.85 6.96
C CYS A 18 0.73 0.67 6.00
N TRP A 19 -0.43 0.10 5.66
CA TRP A 19 -0.53 -1.03 4.71
C TRP A 19 0.05 -0.70 3.32
N MET A 20 0.12 0.58 2.96
CA MET A 20 0.62 1.03 1.66
C MET A 20 2.15 1.08 1.60
N THR A 21 2.84 1.19 2.76
CA THR A 21 4.31 1.21 2.83
C THR A 21 4.97 0.06 2.07
N PRO A 22 4.64 -1.22 2.30
CA PRO A 22 5.25 -2.32 1.56
C PRO A 22 4.85 -2.37 0.08
N VAL A 23 3.64 -1.90 -0.27
CA VAL A 23 3.18 -1.84 -1.68
C VAL A 23 3.97 -0.79 -2.45
N TYR A 24 4.15 0.38 -1.86
CA TYR A 24 4.96 1.45 -2.42
C TYR A 24 6.41 1.04 -2.58
N ASN A 25 7.02 0.45 -1.56
CA ASN A 25 8.42 -0.01 -1.64
C ASN A 25 8.62 -1.05 -2.76
N TYR A 26 7.65 -1.94 -2.96
CA TYR A 26 7.69 -2.87 -4.09
C TYR A 26 7.58 -2.17 -5.44
N LEU A 27 6.65 -1.23 -5.59
CA LEU A 27 6.46 -0.50 -6.86
C LEU A 27 7.62 0.45 -7.19
N ALA A 28 8.17 1.13 -6.18
CA ALA A 28 9.24 2.11 -6.34
C ALA A 28 10.62 1.44 -6.46
N ASN A 29 10.89 0.45 -5.61
CA ASN A 29 12.23 -0.10 -5.42
C ASN A 29 12.35 -1.58 -5.82
N GLY A 30 11.25 -2.26 -6.17
CA GLY A 30 11.24 -3.68 -6.51
C GLY A 30 11.47 -4.62 -5.31
N THR A 31 11.44 -4.11 -4.08
CA THR A 31 11.74 -4.90 -2.87
C THR A 31 10.52 -5.65 -2.36
N LEU A 32 10.70 -6.91 -1.95
CA LEU A 32 9.67 -7.73 -1.29
C LEU A 32 10.20 -8.27 0.05
N PRO A 33 9.30 -8.52 1.02
CA PRO A 33 9.68 -9.19 2.26
C PRO A 33 10.09 -10.64 1.99
N SER A 34 10.91 -11.19 2.89
CA SER A 34 11.39 -12.58 2.83
C SER A 34 10.28 -13.61 3.00
N ASP A 35 9.21 -13.25 3.72
CA ASP A 35 8.05 -14.11 3.86
C ASP A 35 7.28 -14.20 2.53
N GLN A 36 7.18 -15.41 2.00
CA GLN A 36 6.58 -15.65 0.69
C GLN A 36 5.08 -15.33 0.64
N LYS A 37 4.38 -15.51 1.77
CA LYS A 37 2.94 -15.27 1.84
C LYS A 37 2.68 -13.77 1.79
N GLU A 38 3.40 -12.98 2.57
CA GLU A 38 3.35 -11.52 2.53
C GLU A 38 3.77 -10.98 1.16
N ALA A 39 4.87 -11.50 0.59
CA ALA A 39 5.33 -11.10 -0.73
C ALA A 39 4.26 -11.33 -1.81
N THR A 40 3.56 -12.47 -1.76
CA THR A 40 2.45 -12.77 -2.68
C THR A 40 1.28 -11.80 -2.51
N THR A 41 0.92 -11.47 -1.26
CA THR A 41 -0.11 -10.49 -0.95
C THR A 41 0.25 -9.09 -1.48
N ILE A 42 1.49 -8.65 -1.26
CA ILE A 42 1.98 -7.35 -1.73
C ILE A 42 1.94 -7.27 -3.25
N ARG A 43 2.46 -8.30 -3.94
CA ARG A 43 2.42 -8.36 -5.42
C ARG A 43 1.00 -8.25 -5.96
N ARG A 44 0.06 -9.05 -5.40
CA ARG A 44 -1.34 -9.01 -5.81
C ARG A 44 -1.96 -7.63 -5.61
N ARG A 45 -1.66 -6.98 -4.48
CA ARG A 45 -2.20 -5.65 -4.16
C ARG A 45 -1.60 -4.57 -5.05
N ALA A 46 -0.30 -4.66 -5.33
CA ALA A 46 0.43 -3.71 -6.18
C ALA A 46 -0.10 -3.68 -7.62
N CYS A 47 -0.65 -4.78 -8.14
CA CYS A 47 -1.25 -4.83 -9.48
C CYS A 47 -2.37 -3.80 -9.71
N SER A 48 -2.99 -3.27 -8.65
CA SER A 48 -4.06 -2.26 -8.75
C SER A 48 -3.55 -0.82 -8.71
N TYR A 49 -2.24 -0.59 -8.59
CA TYR A 49 -1.65 0.73 -8.40
C TYR A 49 -0.50 0.98 -9.38
N VAL A 50 -0.29 2.26 -9.68
CA VAL A 50 0.85 2.75 -10.44
C VAL A 50 1.37 4.01 -9.73
N ILE A 51 2.69 4.19 -9.70
CA ILE A 51 3.30 5.43 -9.23
C ILE A 51 3.26 6.42 -10.39
N LEU A 52 2.69 7.60 -10.15
CA LEU A 52 2.71 8.71 -11.11
C LEU A 52 3.89 9.61 -10.74
N ASP A 53 4.70 9.96 -11.75
CA ASP A 53 5.79 10.94 -11.67
C ASP A 53 5.26 12.33 -12.07
#